data_AF-A0A372E2T8-F1
#
_entry.id   AF-A0A372E2T8-F1
#
_cell.length_a   1.000
_cell.length_b   1.000
_cell.length_c   1.000
_cell.angle_alpha   90.00
_cell.angle_beta   90.00
_cell.angle_gamma   90.00
#
_symmetry.space_group_name_H-M   'P 1'
#
loop_
_entity.id
_entity.type
_entity.pdbx_description
1 polymer ?
#
loop_
_entity_poly.entity_id
_entity_poly.type
_entity_poly.pdbx_seq_one_letter_code
_entity_poly.pdbx_strand_id
1 'polypeptide(L)'
;MPPLGSVRVSAQHTCLPNGAGAELRVTVRTTTSQGLDAPLLFVSVLGPNGAEYTDSFAGAAHTFRFSPVADGAYALSARDQADNEATGSYTVSCGGAGPPVPPTSCDLVLTDVVTTSATTVGGTGNFTAVLNTSAPPVTAIVTRLSDNQTEQLAPNYPAGPIEFYRVPVDAYRYVFTDAARCTATLEVTITEPAPPPPPDPNEPAPPAPAPRFVAVGGLLARPALLTTPVFTLTGAQGQPRRGLHVELELSREGSPAPFARLRKTVRQLDEQVDAAALLATLLQPGQPRSNLPVFGDNDVSQAFTYRFREVDAEAAGEWQQDAGRYVAVLAALPPLVEEDDYLAGYLSFSAFPSGQLVQQVGYGLELTAWLPGARIGEWWAELRYLDQSGSEVSIVTRPIPAYVPAGVLRVALPARPPVCAASVEFRLTDTNRAYEGTCPDGQPTTTPPPTGGPHDFNILDFTDPDFL
;
A
#
# COMPACT_ATOMS: atom_id res chain seq x y z
N MET A 1 44.49 25.49 -15.81
CA MET A 1 44.96 24.71 -16.97
C MET A 1 46.08 23.78 -16.51
N PRO A 2 46.09 22.49 -16.86
CA PRO A 2 47.21 21.60 -16.56
C PRO A 2 48.50 22.11 -17.24
N PRO A 3 49.69 21.85 -16.67
CA PRO A 3 50.95 22.21 -17.31
C PRO A 3 51.10 21.51 -18.67
N LEU A 4 51.69 22.19 -19.64
CA LEU A 4 52.05 21.61 -20.94
C LEU A 4 53.08 20.49 -20.73
N GLY A 5 52.93 19.39 -21.45
CA GLY A 5 53.80 18.21 -21.29
C GLY A 5 53.49 17.38 -20.04
N SER A 6 52.23 17.30 -19.61
CA SER A 6 51.84 16.49 -18.45
C SER A 6 50.87 15.37 -18.84
N VAL A 7 51.07 14.22 -18.21
CA VAL A 7 50.15 13.08 -18.25
C VAL A 7 49.34 13.06 -16.95
N ARG A 8 48.08 12.65 -17.04
CA ARG A 8 47.21 12.39 -15.89
C ARG A 8 46.57 11.03 -16.05
N VAL A 9 46.48 10.30 -14.95
CA VAL A 9 45.79 9.03 -14.85
C VAL A 9 44.70 9.12 -13.79
N SER A 10 43.51 8.63 -14.10
CA SER A 10 42.42 8.46 -13.14
C SER A 10 41.72 7.14 -13.40
N ALA A 11 41.05 6.58 -12.40
CA ALA A 11 40.35 5.32 -12.53
C ALA A 11 38.97 5.37 -11.89
N GLN A 12 38.08 4.53 -12.40
CA GLN A 12 36.77 4.24 -11.83
C GLN A 12 36.43 2.78 -12.13
N HIS A 13 35.54 2.17 -11.35
CA HIS A 13 35.09 0.80 -11.62
C HIS A 13 33.57 0.67 -11.63
N THR A 14 33.07 -0.39 -12.25
CA THR A 14 31.66 -0.82 -12.19
C THR A 14 31.62 -2.29 -11.84
N CYS A 15 30.89 -2.63 -10.78
CA CYS A 15 30.80 -4.01 -10.29
C CYS A 15 29.99 -4.87 -11.26
N LEU A 16 30.49 -6.06 -11.55
CA LEU A 16 29.80 -7.02 -12.40
C LEU A 16 28.75 -7.79 -11.58
N PRO A 17 27.62 -8.20 -12.20
CA PRO A 17 26.65 -9.07 -11.54
C PRO A 17 27.29 -10.38 -11.08
N ASN A 18 26.78 -10.96 -9.99
CA ASN A 18 27.15 -12.30 -9.48
C ASN A 18 28.59 -12.47 -8.94
N GLY A 19 29.24 -11.38 -8.51
CA GLY A 19 30.54 -11.47 -7.83
C GLY A 19 31.72 -11.81 -8.76
N ALA A 20 31.55 -11.70 -10.08
CA ALA A 20 32.60 -11.94 -11.08
C ALA A 20 33.71 -10.85 -11.12
N GLY A 21 33.80 -10.01 -10.09
CA GLY A 21 34.71 -8.86 -10.00
C GLY A 21 34.11 -7.57 -10.56
N ALA A 22 34.96 -6.74 -11.16
CA ALA A 22 34.59 -5.43 -11.70
C ALA A 22 35.07 -5.23 -13.15
N GLU A 23 34.48 -4.27 -13.84
CA GLU A 23 35.10 -3.60 -14.98
C GLU A 23 35.84 -2.36 -14.46
N LEU A 24 37.17 -2.35 -14.57
CA LEU A 24 38.02 -1.22 -14.23
C LEU A 24 38.25 -0.35 -15.47
N ARG A 25 37.96 0.94 -15.35
CA ARG A 25 38.12 1.94 -16.40
C ARG A 25 39.20 2.93 -16.02
N VAL A 26 40.33 2.91 -16.73
CA VAL A 26 41.45 3.82 -16.49
C VAL A 26 41.49 4.88 -17.57
N THR A 27 41.28 6.14 -17.18
CA THR A 27 41.33 7.29 -18.08
C THR A 27 42.69 7.94 -18.02
N VAL A 28 43.34 8.02 -19.18
CA VAL A 28 44.63 8.69 -19.36
C VAL A 28 44.43 9.91 -20.24
N ARG A 29 45.04 11.04 -19.87
CA ARG A 29 45.03 12.27 -20.66
C ARG A 29 46.45 12.85 -20.71
N THR A 30 46.88 13.31 -21.88
CA THR A 30 48.15 14.04 -22.06
C THR A 30 47.91 15.42 -22.65
N THR A 31 48.73 16.39 -22.26
CA THR A 31 48.82 17.72 -22.89
C THR A 31 49.98 17.82 -23.88
N THR A 32 50.71 16.73 -24.09
CA THR A 32 51.88 16.66 -24.99
C THR A 32 51.44 16.61 -26.44
N SER A 33 51.90 17.58 -27.25
CA SER A 33 51.72 17.61 -28.70
C SER A 33 53.09 17.64 -29.37
N GLN A 34 53.64 16.47 -29.68
CA GLN A 34 54.94 16.31 -30.37
C GLN A 34 54.80 16.51 -31.90
N GLY A 35 53.98 17.46 -32.36
CA GLY A 35 53.81 17.76 -33.79
C GLY A 35 53.24 16.61 -34.65
N LEU A 36 52.62 15.61 -34.03
CA LEU A 36 51.94 14.50 -34.71
C LEU A 36 50.42 14.68 -34.62
N ASP A 37 49.69 14.20 -35.63
CA ASP A 37 48.22 14.29 -35.72
C ASP A 37 47.50 13.54 -34.58
N ALA A 38 48.17 12.61 -33.87
CA ALA A 38 47.67 11.96 -32.66
C ALA A 38 48.82 11.51 -31.72
N PRO A 39 48.86 11.93 -30.45
CA PRO A 39 49.86 11.44 -29.49
C PRO A 39 49.58 10.00 -29.04
N LEU A 40 50.60 9.18 -28.82
CA LEU A 40 50.46 7.83 -28.27
C LEU A 40 50.45 7.84 -26.73
N LEU A 41 49.50 7.12 -26.14
CA LEU A 41 49.35 6.87 -24.71
C LEU A 41 49.56 5.38 -24.42
N PHE A 42 50.27 5.10 -23.33
CA PHE A 42 50.45 3.76 -22.79
C PHE A 42 49.92 3.72 -21.36
N VAL A 43 49.24 2.63 -21.00
CA VAL A 43 48.82 2.36 -19.63
C VAL A 43 49.32 0.99 -19.19
N SER A 44 49.78 0.89 -17.95
CA SER A 44 50.02 -0.35 -17.23
C SER A 44 49.24 -0.32 -15.91
N VAL A 45 48.59 -1.42 -15.60
CA VAL A 45 47.79 -1.63 -14.40
C VAL A 45 48.29 -2.90 -13.73
N LEU A 46 48.92 -2.75 -12.57
CA LEU A 46 49.39 -3.88 -11.76
C LEU A 46 48.36 -4.17 -10.66
N GLY A 47 47.76 -5.35 -10.71
CA GLY A 47 46.75 -5.82 -9.78
C GLY A 47 47.32 -6.51 -8.53
N PRO A 48 46.43 -6.79 -7.55
CA PRO A 48 46.81 -7.28 -6.22
C PRO A 48 47.48 -8.66 -6.23
N ASN A 49 47.23 -9.47 -7.26
CA ASN A 49 47.82 -10.80 -7.42
C ASN A 49 49.08 -10.80 -8.30
N GLY A 50 49.66 -9.62 -8.58
CA GLY A 50 50.77 -9.46 -9.53
C GLY A 50 50.34 -9.58 -11.00
N ALA A 51 49.04 -9.61 -11.29
CA ALA A 51 48.52 -9.59 -12.65
C ALA A 51 48.75 -8.20 -13.26
N GLU A 52 49.42 -8.13 -14.41
CA GLU A 52 49.68 -6.88 -15.11
C GLU A 52 48.82 -6.79 -16.38
N TYR A 53 48.13 -5.67 -16.54
CA TYR A 53 47.36 -5.34 -17.75
C TYR A 53 47.98 -4.14 -18.42
N THR A 54 48.36 -4.26 -19.69
CA THR A 54 48.94 -3.17 -20.47
C THR A 54 48.15 -2.93 -21.74
N ASP A 55 48.00 -1.66 -22.12
CA ASP A 55 47.33 -1.28 -23.36
C ASP A 55 47.86 0.07 -23.88
N SER A 56 47.58 0.40 -25.14
CA SER A 56 48.01 1.63 -25.78
C SER A 56 46.96 2.21 -26.73
N PHE A 57 46.94 3.54 -26.87
CA PHE A 57 45.97 4.24 -27.71
C PHE A 57 46.60 5.46 -28.39
N ALA A 58 46.23 5.71 -29.65
CA ALA A 58 46.61 6.93 -30.38
C ALA A 58 45.54 8.02 -30.19
N GLY A 59 45.81 8.98 -29.31
CA GLY A 59 44.99 10.16 -29.07
C GLY A 59 45.35 10.85 -27.75
N ALA A 60 44.96 12.12 -27.59
CA ALA A 60 45.32 12.92 -26.40
C ALA A 60 44.60 12.49 -25.12
N ALA A 61 43.53 11.70 -25.23
CA ALA A 61 42.78 11.16 -24.11
C ALA A 61 42.11 9.83 -24.48
N HIS A 62 42.16 8.86 -23.58
CA HIS A 62 41.46 7.58 -23.74
C HIS A 62 41.03 7.00 -22.41
N THR A 63 39.99 6.16 -22.42
CA THR A 63 39.56 5.37 -21.28
C THR A 63 39.71 3.89 -21.61
N PHE A 64 40.78 3.29 -21.09
CA PHE A 64 41.07 1.86 -21.18
C PHE A 64 40.13 1.08 -20.28
N ARG A 65 39.69 -0.10 -20.72
CA ARG A 65 38.77 -0.95 -19.98
C ARG A 65 39.41 -2.31 -19.73
N PHE A 66 39.42 -2.72 -18.48
CA PHE A 66 39.93 -4.02 -18.03
C PHE A 66 38.78 -4.75 -17.34
N SER A 67 38.40 -5.90 -17.88
CA SER A 67 37.31 -6.72 -17.34
C SER A 67 37.50 -8.19 -17.71
N PRO A 68 37.23 -9.13 -16.78
CA PRO A 68 36.96 -8.92 -15.36
C PRO A 68 38.25 -8.60 -14.58
N VAL A 69 38.17 -7.75 -13.55
CA VAL A 69 39.25 -7.55 -12.57
C VAL A 69 38.78 -7.89 -11.15
N ALA A 70 39.68 -8.41 -10.33
CA ALA A 70 39.37 -8.79 -8.93
C ALA A 70 39.32 -7.57 -8.01
N ASP A 71 38.71 -7.72 -6.83
CA ASP A 71 38.79 -6.72 -5.77
C ASP A 71 40.23 -6.58 -5.26
N GLY A 72 40.60 -5.37 -4.84
CA GLY A 72 41.91 -5.07 -4.26
C GLY A 72 42.54 -3.79 -4.80
N ALA A 73 43.78 -3.55 -4.34
CA ALA A 73 44.54 -2.37 -4.69
C ALA A 73 45.29 -2.55 -6.01
N TYR A 74 45.15 -1.58 -6.90
CA TYR A 74 45.81 -1.51 -8.21
C TYR A 74 46.79 -0.35 -8.23
N ALA A 75 48.00 -0.60 -8.72
CA ALA A 75 48.95 0.43 -9.10
C ALA A 75 48.76 0.76 -10.59
N LEU A 76 48.58 2.05 -10.88
CA LEU A 76 48.39 2.57 -12.23
C LEU A 76 49.65 3.30 -12.65
N SER A 77 50.13 3.00 -13.85
CA SER A 77 51.18 3.77 -14.53
C SER A 77 50.70 4.14 -15.91
N ALA A 78 50.85 5.41 -16.28
CA ALA A 78 50.56 5.89 -17.61
C ALA A 78 51.75 6.70 -18.12
N ARG A 79 52.11 6.50 -19.38
CA ARG A 79 53.15 7.31 -20.03
C ARG A 79 52.69 7.75 -21.42
N ASP A 80 53.16 8.91 -21.86
CA ASP A 80 53.02 9.31 -23.26
C ASP A 80 54.28 8.98 -24.06
N GLN A 81 54.22 9.22 -25.37
CA GLN A 81 55.33 9.00 -26.31
C GLN A 81 56.59 9.84 -26.07
N ALA A 82 56.49 10.87 -25.22
CA ALA A 82 57.64 11.69 -24.82
C ALA A 82 58.17 11.27 -23.45
N ASP A 83 57.80 10.08 -22.98
CA ASP A 83 58.14 9.49 -21.69
C ASP A 83 57.73 10.35 -20.48
N ASN A 84 56.72 11.21 -20.62
CA ASN A 84 56.11 11.84 -19.46
C ASN A 84 55.22 10.82 -18.75
N GLU A 85 55.44 10.63 -17.45
CA GLU A 85 54.76 9.60 -16.68
C GLU A 85 53.77 10.18 -15.65
N ALA A 86 52.73 9.42 -15.38
CA ALA A 86 51.82 9.64 -14.27
C ALA A 86 51.51 8.30 -13.59
N THR A 87 51.73 8.26 -12.28
CA THR A 87 51.37 7.10 -11.46
C THR A 87 50.18 7.41 -10.56
N GLY A 88 49.39 6.40 -10.26
CA GLY A 88 48.29 6.49 -9.31
C GLY A 88 48.03 5.16 -8.62
N SER A 89 47.21 5.18 -7.59
CA SER A 89 46.65 3.97 -6.99
C SER A 89 45.14 4.04 -7.02
N TYR A 90 44.49 2.89 -7.17
CA TYR A 90 43.05 2.77 -7.17
C TYR A 90 42.61 1.44 -6.54
N THR A 91 41.60 1.48 -5.68
CA THR A 91 41.07 0.27 -5.04
C THR A 91 39.73 -0.08 -5.68
N VAL A 92 39.61 -1.31 -6.15
CA VAL A 92 38.34 -1.91 -6.59
C VAL A 92 37.72 -2.62 -5.39
N SER A 93 36.46 -2.32 -5.10
CA SER A 93 35.71 -2.88 -3.97
C SER A 93 34.28 -3.21 -4.42
N CYS A 94 34.09 -4.39 -4.98
CA CYS A 94 32.80 -4.88 -5.47
C CYS A 94 32.21 -6.00 -4.62
N GLY A 95 32.85 -6.35 -3.50
CA GLY A 95 32.47 -7.51 -2.69
C GLY A 95 32.75 -8.83 -3.39
N GLY A 96 33.56 -8.82 -4.46
CA GLY A 96 34.00 -10.01 -5.17
C GLY A 96 35.17 -10.60 -4.42
N ALA A 97 35.00 -11.81 -3.88
CA ALA A 97 36.01 -12.49 -3.09
C ALA A 97 37.39 -12.48 -3.79
N GLY A 98 38.37 -11.81 -3.17
CA GLY A 98 39.77 -12.06 -3.47
C GLY A 98 40.11 -13.53 -3.16
N PRO A 99 41.28 -14.05 -3.60
CA PRO A 99 41.71 -15.38 -3.18
C PRO A 99 41.65 -15.45 -1.65
N PRO A 100 41.07 -16.51 -1.07
CA PRO A 100 40.72 -16.54 0.34
C PRO A 100 41.98 -16.39 1.18
N VAL A 101 42.10 -15.24 1.85
CA VAL A 101 42.91 -15.19 3.07
C VAL A 101 42.21 -16.16 4.02
N PRO A 102 42.83 -17.26 4.45
CA PRO A 102 42.20 -18.17 5.39
C PRO A 102 41.92 -17.37 6.67
N PRO A 103 40.67 -17.18 7.09
CA PRO A 103 40.42 -16.46 8.32
C PRO A 103 40.95 -17.32 9.46
N THR A 104 41.91 -16.77 10.18
CA THR A 104 42.47 -17.38 11.40
C THR A 104 41.47 -17.34 12.56
N SER A 105 40.26 -16.81 12.38
CA SER A 105 39.17 -16.87 13.36
C SER A 105 37.80 -16.85 12.67
N CYS A 106 36.89 -17.74 13.08
CA CYS A 106 35.50 -17.67 12.66
C CYS A 106 34.78 -16.47 13.27
N ASP A 107 34.29 -15.57 12.43
CA ASP A 107 33.55 -14.37 12.82
C ASP A 107 32.08 -14.36 12.35
N LEU A 108 31.59 -15.47 11.77
CA LEU A 108 30.20 -15.62 11.40
C LEU A 108 29.28 -15.58 12.63
N VAL A 109 28.44 -14.55 12.72
CA VAL A 109 27.45 -14.38 13.80
C VAL A 109 26.11 -13.89 13.25
N LEU A 110 25.03 -14.33 13.90
CA LEU A 110 23.68 -13.83 13.67
C LEU A 110 23.23 -13.01 14.89
N THR A 111 22.74 -11.80 14.67
CA THR A 111 22.21 -10.91 15.72
C THR A 111 20.82 -10.40 15.36
N ASP A 112 20.18 -9.71 16.32
CA ASP A 112 18.93 -8.97 16.10
C ASP A 112 17.80 -9.80 15.51
N VAL A 113 17.68 -11.04 16.02
CA VAL A 113 16.65 -11.98 15.57
C VAL A 113 15.29 -11.50 16.08
N VAL A 114 14.41 -11.15 15.15
CA VAL A 114 13.02 -10.79 15.45
C VAL A 114 12.11 -11.81 14.78
N THR A 115 11.17 -12.35 15.53
CA THR A 115 10.21 -13.35 15.05
C THR A 115 8.79 -12.81 15.12
N THR A 116 7.98 -13.15 14.15
CA THR A 116 6.55 -12.83 14.09
C THR A 116 5.77 -14.13 13.95
N SER A 117 4.98 -14.46 14.96
CA SER A 117 4.12 -15.64 14.98
C SER A 117 2.96 -15.54 13.99
N ALA A 118 2.34 -16.69 13.68
CA ALA A 118 1.14 -16.69 12.85
C ALA A 118 -0.01 -15.95 13.55
N THR A 119 -0.86 -15.29 12.77
CA THR A 119 -2.07 -14.60 13.26
C THR A 119 -3.33 -15.44 13.13
N THR A 120 -3.25 -16.58 12.45
CA THR A 120 -4.35 -17.51 12.21
C THR A 120 -3.89 -18.95 12.45
N VAL A 121 -4.83 -19.82 12.82
CA VAL A 121 -4.60 -21.26 12.98
C VAL A 121 -4.16 -21.86 11.64
N GLY A 122 -3.06 -22.61 11.63
CA GLY A 122 -2.42 -23.13 10.41
C GLY A 122 -1.74 -22.07 9.52
N GLY A 123 -1.57 -20.83 10.02
CA GLY A 123 -0.94 -19.74 9.30
C GLY A 123 0.58 -19.85 9.19
N THR A 124 1.20 -18.78 8.66
CA THR A 124 2.65 -18.67 8.55
C THR A 124 3.15 -17.43 9.29
N GLY A 125 4.34 -17.50 9.86
CA GLY A 125 5.05 -16.39 10.47
C GLY A 125 6.22 -15.92 9.63
N ASN A 126 6.93 -14.91 10.14
CA ASN A 126 8.14 -14.36 9.52
C ASN A 126 9.25 -14.27 10.56
N PHE A 127 10.50 -14.21 10.13
CA PHE A 127 11.59 -13.75 11.00
C PHE A 127 12.64 -12.98 10.23
N THR A 128 13.30 -12.07 10.93
CA THR A 128 14.43 -11.30 10.43
C THR A 128 15.64 -11.54 11.32
N ALA A 129 16.83 -11.42 10.76
CA ALA A 129 18.09 -11.47 11.49
C ALA A 129 19.14 -10.63 10.77
N VAL A 130 20.22 -10.26 11.45
CA VAL A 130 21.38 -9.60 10.85
C VAL A 130 22.54 -10.58 10.81
N LEU A 131 23.05 -10.84 9.61
CA LEU A 131 24.15 -11.75 9.38
C LEU A 131 25.46 -10.97 9.21
N ASN A 132 26.45 -11.24 10.07
CA ASN A 132 27.76 -10.61 10.00
C ASN A 132 28.85 -11.67 9.78
N THR A 133 29.69 -11.48 8.76
CA THR A 133 30.88 -12.31 8.47
C THR A 133 31.86 -11.52 7.61
N SER A 134 33.15 -11.79 7.76
CA SER A 134 34.19 -11.30 6.86
C SER A 134 34.35 -12.14 5.58
N ALA A 135 33.68 -13.30 5.48
CA ALA A 135 33.82 -14.27 4.40
C ALA A 135 32.50 -14.60 3.67
N PRO A 136 31.75 -13.60 3.11
CA PRO A 136 30.60 -13.88 2.25
C PRO A 136 31.04 -14.59 0.93
N PRO A 137 30.13 -15.27 0.20
CA PRO A 137 28.70 -15.46 0.49
C PRO A 137 28.42 -16.53 1.55
N VAL A 138 27.23 -16.47 2.16
CA VAL A 138 26.76 -17.47 3.13
C VAL A 138 25.68 -18.35 2.54
N THR A 139 25.79 -19.66 2.75
CA THR A 139 24.76 -20.64 2.42
C THR A 139 23.95 -20.96 3.68
N ALA A 140 22.66 -21.24 3.53
CA ALA A 140 21.83 -21.65 4.66
C ALA A 140 21.14 -22.98 4.37
N ILE A 141 21.13 -23.83 5.38
CA ILE A 141 20.35 -25.06 5.41
C ILE A 141 19.31 -24.90 6.51
N VAL A 142 18.05 -25.12 6.20
CA VAL A 142 16.97 -25.16 7.19
C VAL A 142 16.64 -26.61 7.51
N THR A 143 16.45 -26.91 8.78
CA THR A 143 15.89 -28.18 9.24
C THR A 143 14.63 -27.89 10.04
N ARG A 144 13.49 -28.43 9.59
CA ARG A 144 12.26 -28.43 10.39
C ARG A 144 12.40 -29.48 11.49
N LEU A 145 12.19 -29.10 12.74
CA LEU A 145 12.51 -29.94 13.89
C LEU A 145 11.44 -31.00 14.18
N SER A 146 10.21 -30.82 13.71
CA SER A 146 9.11 -31.77 13.90
C SER A 146 9.29 -33.08 13.11
N ASP A 147 9.76 -32.99 11.87
CA ASP A 147 9.94 -34.11 10.94
C ASP A 147 11.41 -34.35 10.56
N ASN A 148 12.31 -33.50 11.07
CA ASN A 148 13.75 -33.49 10.77
C ASN A 148 14.04 -33.42 9.26
N GLN A 149 13.14 -32.81 8.47
CA GLN A 149 13.38 -32.56 7.06
C GLN A 149 14.33 -31.38 6.89
N THR A 150 15.31 -31.56 6.02
CA THR A 150 16.35 -30.58 5.74
C THR A 150 16.25 -30.10 4.30
N GLU A 151 16.28 -28.79 4.11
CA GLU A 151 16.25 -28.14 2.80
C GLU A 151 17.39 -27.13 2.69
N GLN A 152 18.04 -27.12 1.52
CA GLN A 152 19.03 -26.09 1.20
C GLN A 152 18.31 -24.87 0.62
N LEU A 153 18.51 -23.70 1.22
CA LEU A 153 17.88 -22.47 0.77
C LEU A 153 18.65 -21.90 -0.42
N ALA A 154 17.93 -21.63 -1.52
CA ALA A 154 18.47 -21.04 -2.74
C ALA A 154 18.11 -19.54 -2.77
N PRO A 155 18.80 -18.75 -1.92
CA PRO A 155 19.97 -18.03 -2.43
C PRO A 155 21.21 -18.05 -1.51
N ASN A 156 22.34 -17.63 -2.06
CA ASN A 156 23.52 -17.21 -1.28
C ASN A 156 23.22 -15.87 -0.61
N TYR A 157 23.33 -15.81 0.72
CA TYR A 157 23.05 -14.62 1.52
C TYR A 157 24.28 -13.69 1.58
N PRO A 158 24.13 -12.39 1.31
CA PRO A 158 25.16 -11.41 1.62
C PRO A 158 25.23 -11.16 3.14
N ALA A 159 26.32 -10.54 3.60
CA ALA A 159 26.34 -9.97 4.93
C ALA A 159 25.34 -8.79 5.02
N GLY A 160 24.62 -8.69 6.14
CA GLY A 160 23.58 -7.70 6.37
C GLY A 160 22.25 -8.30 6.82
N PRO A 161 21.16 -7.51 6.76
CA PRO A 161 19.82 -7.97 7.12
C PRO A 161 19.34 -9.09 6.20
N ILE A 162 18.79 -10.15 6.78
CA ILE A 162 18.15 -11.26 6.09
C ILE A 162 16.73 -11.44 6.62
N GLU A 163 15.81 -11.79 5.73
CA GLU A 163 14.39 -11.90 6.04
C GLU A 163 13.81 -13.18 5.44
N PHE A 164 13.02 -13.87 6.24
CA PHE A 164 12.32 -15.09 5.84
C PHE A 164 10.83 -14.89 6.02
N TYR A 165 10.11 -15.05 4.91
CA TYR A 165 8.68 -14.83 4.82
C TYR A 165 7.94 -16.16 4.70
N ARG A 166 6.70 -16.20 5.22
CA ARG A 166 5.80 -17.35 5.11
C ARG A 166 6.38 -18.65 5.68
N VAL A 167 7.10 -18.56 6.79
CA VAL A 167 7.60 -19.74 7.51
C VAL A 167 6.42 -20.41 8.20
N PRO A 168 6.05 -21.66 7.84
CA PRO A 168 4.92 -22.35 8.46
C PRO A 168 5.11 -22.50 9.97
N VAL A 169 4.02 -22.57 10.74
CA VAL A 169 4.07 -22.87 12.18
C VAL A 169 4.86 -24.17 12.43
N ASP A 170 6.03 -24.03 13.03
CA ASP A 170 6.88 -25.12 13.51
C ASP A 170 8.12 -24.54 14.23
N ALA A 171 8.95 -25.42 14.78
CA ALA A 171 10.31 -25.10 15.19
C ALA A 171 11.30 -25.45 14.07
N TYR A 172 12.23 -24.54 13.79
CA TYR A 172 13.22 -24.66 12.73
C TYR A 172 14.62 -24.40 13.27
N ARG A 173 15.60 -25.12 12.71
CA ARG A 173 17.02 -24.86 12.90
C ARG A 173 17.64 -24.45 11.57
N TYR A 174 18.14 -23.24 11.51
CA TYR A 174 18.91 -22.72 10.38
C TYR A 174 20.39 -22.86 10.67
N VAL A 175 21.13 -23.47 9.76
CA VAL A 175 22.59 -23.59 9.80
C VAL A 175 23.16 -22.76 8.65
N PHE A 176 23.82 -21.67 9.00
CA PHE A 176 24.48 -20.77 8.07
C PHE A 176 25.95 -21.17 7.95
N THR A 177 26.46 -21.30 6.73
CA THR A 177 27.86 -21.63 6.44
C THR A 177 28.45 -20.63 5.45
N ASP A 178 29.47 -19.91 5.87
CA ASP A 178 30.16 -18.91 5.05
C ASP A 178 31.25 -19.52 4.14
N ALA A 179 31.87 -18.71 3.30
CA ALA A 179 32.89 -19.17 2.36
C ALA A 179 34.16 -19.71 3.06
N ALA A 180 34.39 -19.31 4.31
CA ALA A 180 35.46 -19.79 5.16
C ALA A 180 35.14 -21.09 5.91
N ARG A 181 33.94 -21.65 5.70
CA ARG A 181 33.39 -22.83 6.38
C ARG A 181 33.12 -22.62 7.87
N CYS A 182 32.95 -21.38 8.30
CA CYS A 182 32.44 -21.10 9.64
C CYS A 182 30.93 -21.34 9.65
N THR A 183 30.43 -21.93 10.74
CA THR A 183 29.03 -22.28 10.89
C THR A 183 28.39 -21.52 12.04
N ALA A 184 27.24 -20.91 11.80
CA ALA A 184 26.41 -20.32 12.84
C ALA A 184 25.00 -20.94 12.79
N THR A 185 24.44 -21.21 13.96
CA THR A 185 23.13 -21.86 14.08
C THR A 185 22.13 -20.87 14.67
N LEU A 186 20.93 -20.84 14.09
CA LEU A 186 19.80 -20.06 14.57
C LEU A 186 18.58 -20.99 14.73
N GLU A 187 18.01 -21.01 15.93
CA GLU A 187 16.75 -21.72 16.19
C GLU A 187 15.61 -20.72 16.24
N VAL A 188 14.58 -20.95 15.43
CA VAL A 188 13.38 -20.09 15.32
C VAL A 188 12.16 -20.96 15.57
N THR A 189 11.25 -20.49 16.42
CA THR A 189 9.94 -21.12 16.60
C THR A 189 8.86 -20.16 16.11
N ILE A 190 8.09 -20.59 15.13
CA ILE A 190 6.88 -19.91 14.69
C ILE A 190 5.71 -20.54 15.44
N THR A 191 5.12 -19.79 16.36
CA THR A 191 3.98 -20.28 17.14
C THR A 191 2.66 -20.02 16.45
N GLU A 192 1.69 -20.90 16.69
CA GLU A 192 0.29 -20.69 16.38
C GLU A 192 -0.33 -19.71 17.39
N PRO A 193 -1.34 -18.90 17.01
CA PRO A 193 -2.13 -18.19 18.01
C PRO A 193 -2.76 -19.20 18.96
N ALA A 194 -2.68 -18.92 20.27
CA ALA A 194 -3.30 -19.78 21.27
C ALA A 194 -4.79 -19.96 20.92
N PRO A 195 -5.32 -21.20 20.98
CA PRO A 195 -6.76 -21.40 20.86
C PRO A 195 -7.45 -20.53 21.91
N PRO A 196 -8.55 -19.84 21.56
CA PRO A 196 -9.34 -19.18 22.58
C PRO A 196 -9.72 -20.21 23.65
N PRO A 197 -9.76 -19.82 24.93
CA PRO A 197 -10.19 -20.73 25.99
C PRO A 197 -11.54 -21.36 25.62
N PRO A 198 -11.77 -22.65 25.95
CA PRO A 198 -13.04 -23.29 25.67
C PRO A 198 -14.15 -22.44 26.29
N PRO A 199 -15.23 -22.14 25.53
CA PRO A 199 -16.30 -21.29 26.02
C PRO A 199 -16.86 -21.90 27.29
N ASP A 200 -16.86 -21.13 28.39
CA ASP A 200 -17.59 -21.53 29.59
C ASP A 200 -19.07 -21.68 29.19
N PRO A 201 -19.72 -22.82 29.47
CA PRO A 201 -21.14 -23.03 29.15
C PRO A 201 -22.08 -21.96 29.75
N ASN A 202 -21.61 -21.19 30.74
CA ASN A 202 -22.34 -20.09 31.36
C ASN A 202 -21.85 -18.70 30.91
N GLU A 203 -20.83 -18.61 30.06
CA GLU A 203 -20.39 -17.35 29.50
C GLU A 203 -21.26 -16.99 28.28
N PRO A 204 -21.92 -15.81 28.28
CA PRO A 204 -22.67 -15.37 27.12
C PRO A 204 -21.73 -15.33 25.92
N ALA A 205 -22.16 -15.90 24.79
CA ALA A 205 -21.39 -15.91 23.56
C ALA A 205 -20.79 -14.51 23.32
N PRO A 206 -19.49 -14.42 22.97
CA PRO A 206 -18.87 -13.12 22.73
C PRO A 206 -19.76 -12.35 21.76
N PRO A 207 -20.07 -11.07 22.07
CA PRO A 207 -20.98 -10.29 21.26
C PRO A 207 -20.47 -10.30 19.82
N ALA A 208 -21.36 -10.60 18.88
CA ALA A 208 -21.02 -10.60 17.47
C ALA A 208 -20.31 -9.27 17.12
N PRO A 209 -19.21 -9.31 16.34
CA PRO A 209 -18.47 -8.11 16.01
C PRO A 209 -19.43 -7.06 15.43
N ALA A 210 -19.29 -5.82 15.89
CA ALA A 210 -20.17 -4.75 15.49
C ALA A 210 -20.14 -4.62 13.95
N PRO A 211 -21.31 -4.52 13.29
CA PRO A 211 -21.36 -4.35 11.84
C PRO A 211 -20.66 -3.06 11.41
N ARG A 212 -19.85 -3.14 10.36
CA ARG A 212 -19.24 -2.02 9.66
C ARG A 212 -20.19 -1.53 8.57
N PHE A 213 -20.47 -0.24 8.56
CA PHE A 213 -21.43 0.35 7.63
C PHE A 213 -20.71 0.98 6.44
N VAL A 214 -21.21 0.69 5.24
CA VAL A 214 -20.75 1.34 4.00
C VAL A 214 -21.94 2.02 3.33
N ALA A 215 -21.81 3.32 3.12
CA ALA A 215 -22.77 4.06 2.32
C ALA A 215 -22.58 3.70 0.84
N VAL A 216 -23.66 3.44 0.12
CA VAL A 216 -23.63 3.14 -1.31
C VAL A 216 -24.64 4.03 -2.04
N GLY A 217 -24.23 4.66 -3.14
CA GLY A 217 -25.06 5.65 -3.85
C GLY A 217 -25.33 6.95 -3.06
N GLY A 218 -26.02 7.91 -3.69
CA GLY A 218 -26.37 9.21 -3.09
C GLY A 218 -25.58 10.40 -3.63
N LEU A 219 -25.68 11.55 -2.94
CA LEU A 219 -25.12 12.85 -3.36
C LEU A 219 -23.60 12.98 -3.14
N LEU A 220 -23.02 12.14 -2.27
CA LEU A 220 -21.58 12.15 -1.99
C LEU A 220 -20.93 10.94 -2.66
N ALA A 221 -19.84 11.17 -3.38
CA ALA A 221 -18.97 10.10 -3.87
C ALA A 221 -18.24 9.48 -2.67
N ARG A 222 -18.91 8.57 -1.94
CA ARG A 222 -18.25 7.72 -0.95
C ARG A 222 -18.20 6.29 -1.49
N PRO A 223 -17.07 5.87 -2.06
CA PRO A 223 -16.87 4.50 -2.50
C PRO A 223 -16.99 3.55 -1.29
N ALA A 224 -17.53 2.35 -1.52
CA ALA A 224 -17.57 1.29 -0.52
C ALA A 224 -16.22 0.58 -0.56
N LEU A 225 -15.22 1.23 0.02
CA LEU A 225 -13.83 0.79 -0.01
C LEU A 225 -13.65 -0.39 0.94
N LEU A 226 -13.36 -1.54 0.36
CA LEU A 226 -13.04 -2.78 1.06
C LEU A 226 -11.54 -2.96 1.08
N THR A 227 -10.97 -3.10 2.27
CA THR A 227 -9.53 -3.29 2.45
C THR A 227 -9.12 -4.69 2.00
N THR A 228 -8.20 -4.75 1.06
CA THR A 228 -7.65 -6.00 0.54
C THR A 228 -6.13 -5.94 0.69
N PRO A 229 -5.61 -6.20 1.91
CA PRO A 229 -4.19 -6.13 2.16
C PRO A 229 -3.46 -7.16 1.30
N VAL A 230 -2.41 -6.70 0.64
CA VAL A 230 -1.54 -7.48 -0.21
C VAL A 230 -0.24 -7.69 0.51
N PHE A 231 0.21 -8.94 0.58
CA PHE A 231 1.39 -9.32 1.36
C PHE A 231 2.69 -8.74 0.80
N THR A 232 2.84 -8.70 -0.52
CA THR A 232 4.04 -8.18 -1.19
C THR A 232 3.78 -7.79 -2.65
N LEU A 233 4.46 -6.74 -3.10
CA LEU A 233 4.49 -6.31 -4.50
C LEU A 233 5.58 -7.00 -5.32
N THR A 234 6.54 -7.67 -4.65
CA THR A 234 7.68 -8.34 -5.26
C THR A 234 7.66 -9.85 -5.01
N GLY A 235 8.14 -10.63 -5.99
CA GLY A 235 8.29 -12.08 -5.88
C GLY A 235 9.54 -12.45 -5.08
N ALA A 236 9.76 -13.77 -4.91
CA ALA A 236 10.86 -14.30 -4.10
C ALA A 236 12.26 -13.82 -4.51
N GLN A 237 12.43 -13.40 -5.78
CA GLN A 237 13.70 -12.90 -6.32
C GLN A 237 13.79 -11.35 -6.34
N GLY A 238 12.91 -10.67 -5.60
CA GLY A 238 12.87 -9.19 -5.53
C GLY A 238 12.32 -8.51 -6.78
N GLN A 239 11.89 -9.27 -7.79
CA GLN A 239 11.29 -8.73 -9.03
C GLN A 239 9.81 -8.37 -8.81
N PRO A 240 9.26 -7.35 -9.49
CA PRO A 240 7.83 -7.05 -9.43
C PRO A 240 6.96 -8.24 -9.84
N ARG A 241 5.91 -8.54 -9.08
CA ARG A 241 4.97 -9.62 -9.41
C ARG A 241 4.17 -9.26 -10.64
N ARG A 242 4.32 -10.04 -11.71
CA ARG A 242 3.68 -9.76 -13.00
C ARG A 242 2.18 -10.08 -12.93
N GLY A 243 1.36 -9.13 -13.36
CA GLY A 243 -0.10 -9.30 -13.44
C GLY A 243 -0.79 -9.36 -12.07
N LEU A 244 -0.14 -8.88 -11.00
CA LEU A 244 -0.69 -8.91 -9.66
C LEU A 244 -2.02 -8.13 -9.57
N HIS A 245 -3.07 -8.83 -9.16
CA HIS A 245 -4.38 -8.27 -8.88
C HIS A 245 -5.01 -8.97 -7.69
N VAL A 246 -5.97 -8.31 -7.05
CA VAL A 246 -6.85 -8.94 -6.07
C VAL A 246 -8.16 -9.31 -6.74
N GLU A 247 -8.61 -10.53 -6.51
CA GLU A 247 -9.99 -10.95 -6.73
C GLU A 247 -10.76 -10.84 -5.42
N LEU A 248 -11.93 -10.22 -5.45
CA LEU A 248 -12.80 -10.03 -4.31
C LEU A 248 -14.17 -10.65 -4.60
N GLU A 249 -14.72 -11.36 -3.63
CA GLU A 249 -16.07 -11.94 -3.70
C GLU A 249 -16.95 -11.38 -2.59
N LEU A 250 -18.15 -10.94 -2.96
CA LEU A 250 -19.17 -10.48 -2.04
C LEU A 250 -20.23 -11.57 -1.87
N SER A 251 -20.56 -11.90 -0.63
CA SER A 251 -21.60 -12.87 -0.30
C SER A 251 -22.63 -12.23 0.62
N ARG A 252 -23.90 -12.63 0.48
CA ARG A 252 -24.93 -12.25 1.45
C ARG A 252 -24.62 -12.95 2.77
N GLU A 253 -24.92 -12.29 3.88
CA GLU A 253 -24.79 -12.92 5.20
C GLU A 253 -25.61 -14.22 5.25
N GLY A 254 -24.96 -15.32 5.65
CA GLY A 254 -25.57 -16.66 5.68
C GLY A 254 -25.69 -17.38 4.33
N SER A 255 -25.28 -16.75 3.21
CA SER A 255 -25.23 -17.40 1.90
C SER A 255 -23.82 -17.89 1.58
N PRO A 256 -23.62 -19.17 1.24
CA PRO A 256 -22.33 -19.69 0.81
C PRO A 256 -21.97 -19.28 -0.63
N ALA A 257 -22.95 -18.85 -1.42
CA ALA A 257 -22.74 -18.43 -2.81
C ALA A 257 -22.47 -16.92 -2.88
N PRO A 258 -21.37 -16.48 -3.54
CA PRO A 258 -21.13 -15.07 -3.79
C PRO A 258 -22.12 -14.55 -4.84
N PHE A 259 -22.61 -13.32 -4.64
CA PHE A 259 -23.49 -12.65 -5.60
C PHE A 259 -22.71 -11.76 -6.57
N ALA A 260 -21.48 -11.40 -6.23
CA ALA A 260 -20.63 -10.55 -7.04
C ALA A 260 -19.16 -10.93 -6.88
N ARG A 261 -18.40 -10.75 -7.97
CA ARG A 261 -16.95 -10.86 -7.99
C ARG A 261 -16.35 -9.63 -8.65
N LEU A 262 -15.33 -9.07 -8.01
CA LEU A 262 -14.58 -7.91 -8.44
C LEU A 262 -13.12 -8.29 -8.67
N ARG A 263 -12.47 -7.55 -9.56
CA ARG A 263 -11.03 -7.64 -9.80
C ARG A 263 -10.44 -6.25 -9.78
N LYS A 264 -9.35 -6.07 -9.04
CA LYS A 264 -8.58 -4.82 -9.04
C LYS A 264 -7.09 -5.09 -9.13
N THR A 265 -6.41 -4.42 -10.05
CA THR A 265 -4.94 -4.45 -10.14
C THR A 265 -4.35 -3.81 -8.89
N VAL A 266 -3.35 -4.48 -8.30
CA VAL A 266 -2.69 -4.00 -7.09
C VAL A 266 -1.63 -2.98 -7.46
N ARG A 267 -1.59 -1.86 -6.72
CA ARG A 267 -0.57 -0.82 -6.83
C ARG A 267 0.17 -0.60 -5.50
N GLN A 268 -0.44 -0.98 -4.38
CA GLN A 268 0.12 -0.80 -3.04
C GLN A 268 -0.24 -1.97 -2.12
N LEU A 269 0.43 -2.06 -0.96
CA LEU A 269 0.16 -3.13 0.01
C LEU A 269 -1.25 -3.01 0.60
N ASP A 270 -1.68 -1.81 0.99
CA ASP A 270 -3.04 -1.58 1.49
C ASP A 270 -3.99 -1.22 0.36
N GLU A 271 -4.15 -2.13 -0.60
CA GLU A 271 -5.06 -1.93 -1.72
C GLU A 271 -6.51 -1.89 -1.22
N GLN A 272 -7.32 -1.00 -1.81
CA GLN A 272 -8.74 -0.89 -1.50
C GLN A 272 -9.57 -1.11 -2.74
N VAL A 273 -10.63 -1.91 -2.65
CA VAL A 273 -11.55 -2.19 -3.76
C VAL A 273 -12.86 -1.47 -3.52
N ASP A 274 -13.28 -0.61 -4.45
CA ASP A 274 -14.61 0.01 -4.39
C ASP A 274 -15.70 -0.96 -4.86
N ALA A 275 -16.58 -1.33 -3.95
CA ALA A 275 -17.74 -2.19 -4.21
C ALA A 275 -19.07 -1.42 -4.36
N ALA A 276 -19.06 -0.09 -4.32
CA ALA A 276 -20.28 0.72 -4.21
C ALA A 276 -21.24 0.50 -5.36
N ALA A 277 -20.74 0.49 -6.60
CA ALA A 277 -21.58 0.33 -7.79
C ALA A 277 -22.32 -1.01 -7.78
N LEU A 278 -21.66 -2.11 -7.42
CA LEU A 278 -22.27 -3.44 -7.37
C LEU A 278 -23.26 -3.56 -6.21
N LEU A 279 -22.89 -3.09 -5.03
CA LEU A 279 -23.77 -3.09 -3.86
C LEU A 279 -25.03 -2.25 -4.13
N ALA A 280 -24.89 -1.12 -4.81
CA ALA A 280 -26.03 -0.27 -5.20
C ALA A 280 -27.01 -1.02 -6.12
N THR A 281 -26.57 -1.92 -7.01
CA THR A 281 -27.50 -2.69 -7.86
C THR A 281 -28.39 -3.67 -7.09
N LEU A 282 -27.96 -4.09 -5.89
CA LEU A 282 -28.73 -4.96 -5.03
C LEU A 282 -29.79 -4.21 -4.23
N LEU A 283 -29.57 -2.92 -3.98
CA LEU A 283 -30.46 -2.09 -3.18
C LEU A 283 -31.48 -1.43 -4.12
N GLN A 284 -32.67 -2.01 -4.16
CA GLN A 284 -33.78 -1.50 -4.95
C GLN A 284 -34.86 -1.03 -3.99
N PRO A 285 -34.85 0.24 -3.54
CA PRO A 285 -35.93 0.77 -2.74
C PRO A 285 -37.26 0.52 -3.46
N GLY A 286 -38.16 -0.24 -2.82
CA GLY A 286 -39.56 -0.25 -3.22
C GLY A 286 -40.11 1.20 -3.26
N GLN A 287 -41.11 1.45 -4.11
CA GLN A 287 -41.65 2.80 -4.35
C GLN A 287 -41.87 3.61 -3.04
N PRO A 288 -41.43 4.87 -2.95
CA PRO A 288 -41.70 5.70 -1.78
C PRO A 288 -42.92 6.61 -1.97
N ARG A 289 -43.83 6.72 -0.99
CA ARG A 289 -44.76 7.87 -0.79
C ARG A 289 -45.23 8.06 0.66
N SER A 290 -44.32 7.99 1.63
CA SER A 290 -44.64 8.35 3.01
C SER A 290 -43.87 9.62 3.39
N ASN A 291 -44.58 10.68 3.79
CA ASN A 291 -43.94 11.82 4.47
C ASN A 291 -43.47 11.45 5.88
N LEU A 292 -43.84 10.26 6.37
CA LEU A 292 -43.40 9.75 7.66
C LEU A 292 -42.08 9.00 7.51
N PRO A 293 -41.21 9.04 8.53
CA PRO A 293 -39.99 8.25 8.54
C PRO A 293 -40.29 6.74 8.42
N VAL A 294 -39.46 6.02 7.67
CA VAL A 294 -39.55 4.56 7.47
C VAL A 294 -38.44 3.87 8.25
N PHE A 295 -38.75 2.74 8.89
CA PHE A 295 -37.83 2.01 9.77
C PHE A 295 -37.63 0.56 9.31
N GLY A 296 -36.42 0.03 9.46
CA GLY A 296 -36.13 -1.39 9.22
C GLY A 296 -36.27 -1.81 7.77
N ASP A 297 -36.01 -0.88 6.86
CA ASP A 297 -36.19 -1.09 5.43
C ASP A 297 -35.05 -1.93 4.82
N ASN A 298 -35.37 -3.20 4.54
CA ASN A 298 -34.43 -4.16 3.96
C ASN A 298 -34.18 -3.90 2.46
N ASP A 299 -34.98 -3.05 1.80
CA ASP A 299 -34.80 -2.75 0.38
C ASP A 299 -33.67 -1.73 0.15
N VAL A 300 -33.28 -1.01 1.21
CA VAL A 300 -32.22 0.01 1.20
C VAL A 300 -31.00 -0.38 2.05
N SER A 301 -30.99 -1.59 2.62
CA SER A 301 -29.80 -2.11 3.28
C SER A 301 -29.58 -3.59 3.02
N GLN A 302 -28.31 -3.98 2.87
CA GLN A 302 -27.93 -5.36 2.63
C GLN A 302 -26.70 -5.70 3.47
N ALA A 303 -26.88 -6.65 4.40
CA ALA A 303 -25.75 -7.24 5.10
C ALA A 303 -24.95 -8.15 4.16
N PHE A 304 -23.63 -8.04 4.19
CA PHE A 304 -22.73 -8.82 3.36
C PHE A 304 -21.44 -9.13 4.10
N THR A 305 -20.74 -10.14 3.59
CA THR A 305 -19.34 -10.44 3.90
C THR A 305 -18.55 -10.40 2.61
N TYR A 306 -17.23 -10.23 2.73
CA TYR A 306 -16.36 -10.38 1.58
C TYR A 306 -15.16 -11.25 1.91
N ARG A 307 -14.66 -11.91 0.87
CA ARG A 307 -13.36 -12.58 0.88
C ARG A 307 -12.57 -12.13 -0.31
N PHE A 308 -11.26 -12.17 -0.22
CA PHE A 308 -10.36 -11.76 -1.28
C PHE A 308 -9.20 -12.75 -1.41
N ARG A 309 -8.56 -12.75 -2.57
CA ARG A 309 -7.31 -13.46 -2.79
C ARG A 309 -6.44 -12.70 -3.76
N GLU A 310 -5.13 -12.86 -3.62
CA GLU A 310 -4.17 -12.37 -4.59
C GLU A 310 -4.06 -13.34 -5.76
N VAL A 311 -3.92 -12.80 -6.96
CA VAL A 311 -3.68 -13.58 -8.18
C VAL A 311 -2.59 -12.88 -8.99
N ASP A 312 -1.58 -13.64 -9.38
CA ASP A 312 -0.52 -13.18 -10.27
C ASP A 312 -0.28 -14.19 -11.40
N ALA A 313 0.77 -13.98 -12.18
CA ALA A 313 1.12 -14.83 -13.30
C ALA A 313 1.56 -16.26 -12.89
N GLU A 314 1.96 -16.48 -11.63
CA GLU A 314 2.43 -17.78 -11.16
C GLU A 314 1.26 -18.62 -10.65
N ALA A 315 0.41 -18.04 -9.80
CA ALA A 315 -0.77 -18.72 -9.27
C ALA A 315 -1.80 -17.77 -8.63
N ALA A 316 -2.97 -18.33 -8.33
CA ALA A 316 -3.90 -17.74 -7.37
C ALA A 316 -3.53 -18.16 -5.95
N GLY A 317 -3.49 -17.20 -5.03
CA GLY A 317 -3.34 -17.45 -3.61
C GLY A 317 -4.61 -17.98 -2.95
N GLU A 318 -4.50 -18.28 -1.66
CA GLU A 318 -5.62 -18.71 -0.82
C GLU A 318 -6.63 -17.59 -0.57
N TRP A 319 -7.89 -17.98 -0.41
CA TRP A 319 -8.95 -17.05 -0.02
C TRP A 319 -8.77 -16.62 1.42
N GLN A 320 -8.72 -15.31 1.63
CA GLN A 320 -8.77 -14.67 2.93
C GLN A 320 -10.16 -14.10 3.14
N GLN A 321 -10.75 -14.38 4.29
CA GLN A 321 -12.04 -13.83 4.67
C GLN A 321 -11.81 -12.77 5.75
N ASP A 322 -12.34 -11.56 5.51
CA ASP A 322 -12.37 -10.58 6.59
C ASP A 322 -13.41 -11.01 7.63
N ALA A 323 -13.03 -10.95 8.91
CA ALA A 323 -13.90 -11.33 10.02
C ALA A 323 -15.00 -10.28 10.28
N GLY A 324 -14.93 -9.12 9.61
CA GLY A 324 -15.92 -8.06 9.70
C GLY A 324 -17.28 -8.45 9.09
N ARG A 325 -18.35 -8.07 9.79
CA ARG A 325 -19.71 -8.04 9.23
C ARG A 325 -19.92 -6.68 8.58
N TYR A 326 -20.42 -6.64 7.35
CA TYR A 326 -20.66 -5.38 6.65
C TYR A 326 -22.14 -5.18 6.37
N VAL A 327 -22.58 -3.93 6.35
CA VAL A 327 -23.93 -3.54 5.94
C VAL A 327 -23.82 -2.39 4.95
N ALA A 328 -24.22 -2.66 3.70
CA ALA A 328 -24.38 -1.64 2.68
C ALA A 328 -25.70 -0.90 2.92
N VAL A 329 -25.70 0.43 2.86
CA VAL A 329 -26.89 1.25 3.06
C VAL A 329 -27.00 2.30 1.95
N LEU A 330 -28.14 2.32 1.26
CA LEU A 330 -28.37 3.20 0.12
C LEU A 330 -28.51 4.66 0.56
N ALA A 331 -27.76 5.56 -0.08
CA ALA A 331 -27.79 7.00 0.15
C ALA A 331 -27.63 7.40 1.64
N ALA A 332 -26.85 6.62 2.39
CA ALA A 332 -26.64 6.85 3.81
C ALA A 332 -25.65 7.99 4.08
N LEU A 333 -25.94 8.77 5.12
CA LEU A 333 -24.96 9.70 5.67
C LEU A 333 -23.86 8.92 6.41
N PRO A 334 -22.58 9.28 6.20
CA PRO A 334 -21.48 8.60 6.86
C PRO A 334 -21.37 8.95 8.35
N PRO A 335 -20.71 8.06 9.11
CA PRO A 335 -19.98 8.40 10.33
C PRO A 335 -19.25 9.73 10.37
N LEU A 336 -19.37 10.49 11.47
CA LEU A 336 -18.46 11.60 11.77
C LEU A 336 -17.38 11.28 12.82
N VAL A 337 -17.56 10.27 13.69
CA VAL A 337 -16.56 9.87 14.71
C VAL A 337 -16.57 8.34 14.92
N GLU A 338 -15.42 7.68 14.97
CA GLU A 338 -15.29 6.20 15.10
C GLU A 338 -15.80 5.59 16.42
N GLU A 339 -16.15 6.41 17.40
CA GLU A 339 -16.63 5.97 18.70
C GLU A 339 -17.99 6.62 19.00
N ASP A 340 -19.01 5.76 19.11
CA ASP A 340 -20.32 5.97 19.75
C ASP A 340 -21.31 7.04 19.26
N ASP A 341 -20.97 7.90 18.30
CA ASP A 341 -21.90 8.90 17.76
C ASP A 341 -22.15 8.75 16.26
N TYR A 342 -23.12 7.91 15.91
CA TYR A 342 -23.76 7.94 14.59
C TYR A 342 -25.22 8.29 14.70
N LEU A 343 -25.51 9.57 14.45
CA LEU A 343 -26.29 9.95 13.28
C LEU A 343 -26.45 11.46 13.20
N ALA A 344 -25.86 12.02 12.14
CA ALA A 344 -26.04 13.39 11.66
C ALA A 344 -25.24 14.47 12.42
N GLY A 345 -23.93 14.51 12.14
CA GLY A 345 -23.14 15.73 12.27
C GLY A 345 -23.08 16.48 10.93
N TYR A 346 -22.84 17.79 11.02
CA TYR A 346 -22.74 18.79 9.94
C TYR A 346 -22.41 18.23 8.55
N LEU A 347 -23.40 18.19 7.67
CA LEU A 347 -23.20 17.98 6.23
C LEU A 347 -24.06 18.98 5.48
N SER A 348 -23.41 19.84 4.70
CA SER A 348 -24.04 20.85 3.86
C SER A 348 -24.16 20.27 2.44
N PHE A 349 -25.38 19.96 1.99
CA PHE A 349 -25.66 19.49 0.62
C PHE A 349 -26.06 20.65 -0.28
N SER A 350 -25.67 20.69 -1.56
CA SER A 350 -26.25 21.66 -2.49
C SER A 350 -27.75 21.36 -2.69
N ALA A 351 -28.60 22.32 -2.35
CA ALA A 351 -30.06 22.21 -2.38
C ALA A 351 -30.66 22.34 -3.79
N PHE A 352 -30.20 21.52 -4.75
CA PHE A 352 -30.79 21.31 -6.09
C PHE A 352 -30.42 22.36 -7.19
N PRO A 353 -30.84 22.08 -8.44
CA PRO A 353 -30.04 21.60 -9.55
C PRO A 353 -29.30 22.72 -10.30
N SER A 354 -27.96 22.71 -10.28
CA SER A 354 -27.13 23.51 -11.20
C SER A 354 -26.10 22.63 -11.91
N GLY A 355 -26.56 21.94 -12.96
CA GLY A 355 -25.75 21.71 -14.15
C GLY A 355 -24.51 20.80 -14.08
N GLN A 356 -24.23 20.11 -12.97
CA GLN A 356 -23.21 19.07 -12.95
C GLN A 356 -23.87 17.69 -12.94
N LEU A 357 -23.47 16.85 -13.90
CA LEU A 357 -23.87 15.46 -14.07
C LEU A 357 -23.42 14.64 -12.85
N VAL A 358 -24.19 14.71 -11.76
CA VAL A 358 -24.13 13.75 -10.66
C VAL A 358 -25.25 12.75 -10.91
N GLN A 359 -24.88 11.56 -11.35
CA GLN A 359 -25.82 10.48 -11.66
C GLN A 359 -26.57 10.10 -10.38
N GLN A 360 -27.81 10.60 -10.23
CA GLN A 360 -28.72 10.21 -9.16
C GLN A 360 -29.05 8.72 -9.28
N VAL A 361 -28.37 7.87 -8.52
CA VAL A 361 -28.78 6.48 -8.33
C VAL A 361 -29.47 6.39 -6.97
N GLY A 362 -30.78 6.68 -6.98
CA GLY A 362 -31.66 6.73 -5.80
C GLY A 362 -32.81 7.71 -6.02
N TYR A 363 -34.02 7.37 -5.58
CA TYR A 363 -35.21 8.22 -5.73
C TYR A 363 -34.98 9.58 -5.07
N GLY A 364 -35.08 10.66 -5.85
CA GLY A 364 -34.80 12.02 -5.37
C GLY A 364 -35.64 12.38 -4.13
N LEU A 365 -34.99 13.07 -3.19
CA LEU A 365 -35.55 13.68 -1.96
C LEU A 365 -35.70 12.76 -0.74
N GLU A 366 -34.76 11.86 -0.47
CA GLU A 366 -34.73 11.12 0.79
C GLU A 366 -33.33 11.05 1.41
N LEU A 367 -33.31 11.03 2.74
CA LEU A 367 -32.11 10.87 3.55
C LEU A 367 -32.20 9.54 4.29
N THR A 368 -31.16 8.72 4.17
CA THR A 368 -31.06 7.44 4.87
C THR A 368 -30.06 7.55 6.03
N ALA A 369 -30.46 7.02 7.17
CA ALA A 369 -29.74 7.05 8.44
C ALA A 369 -29.70 5.62 9.03
N TRP A 370 -28.60 5.20 9.66
CA TRP A 370 -28.53 3.92 10.37
C TRP A 370 -28.47 4.09 11.90
N LEU A 371 -29.43 3.51 12.60
CA LEU A 371 -29.54 3.51 14.07
C LEU A 371 -28.86 2.26 14.65
N PRO A 372 -27.73 2.39 15.36
CA PRO A 372 -27.01 1.23 15.93
C PRO A 372 -27.77 0.53 17.06
N GLY A 373 -28.68 1.24 17.72
CA GLY A 373 -29.52 0.72 18.79
C GLY A 373 -30.95 1.21 18.66
N ALA A 374 -31.87 0.51 19.34
CA ALA A 374 -33.24 0.97 19.43
C ALA A 374 -33.31 2.33 20.16
N ARG A 375 -34.19 3.21 19.70
CA ARG A 375 -34.49 4.48 20.35
C ARG A 375 -35.86 4.39 21.01
N ILE A 376 -35.91 4.83 22.27
CA ILE A 376 -37.12 4.86 23.10
C ILE A 376 -37.33 6.31 23.54
N GLY A 377 -38.56 6.78 23.51
CA GLY A 377 -38.94 8.15 23.86
C GLY A 377 -39.48 8.93 22.68
N GLU A 378 -39.91 10.17 22.92
CA GLU A 378 -40.35 11.05 21.84
C GLU A 378 -39.13 11.62 21.13
N TRP A 379 -38.97 11.28 19.85
CA TRP A 379 -37.88 11.75 19.01
C TRP A 379 -38.43 12.50 17.79
N TRP A 380 -37.59 13.37 17.23
CA TRP A 380 -37.88 14.17 16.06
C TRP A 380 -36.71 14.07 15.07
N ALA A 381 -37.04 13.86 13.80
CA ALA A 381 -36.14 14.04 12.67
C ALA A 381 -36.14 15.53 12.30
N GLU A 382 -35.07 16.24 12.65
CA GLU A 382 -34.87 17.64 12.37
C GLU A 382 -34.09 17.83 11.06
N LEU A 383 -34.59 18.72 10.21
CA LEU A 383 -33.97 19.16 8.96
C LEU A 383 -33.74 20.67 9.05
N ARG A 384 -32.49 21.08 9.24
CA ARG A 384 -32.08 22.49 9.35
C ARG A 384 -31.57 22.99 8.01
N TYR A 385 -32.29 23.92 7.39
CA TYR A 385 -31.91 24.53 6.12
C TYR A 385 -31.04 25.76 6.33
N LEU A 386 -29.95 25.84 5.58
CA LEU A 386 -28.99 26.94 5.63
C LEU A 386 -28.89 27.62 4.27
N ASP A 387 -28.65 28.93 4.26
CA ASP A 387 -28.34 29.69 3.05
C ASP A 387 -26.88 29.50 2.59
N GLN A 388 -26.46 30.23 1.55
CA GLN A 388 -25.10 30.17 1.02
C GLN A 388 -24.02 30.66 2.01
N SER A 389 -24.41 31.44 3.01
CA SER A 389 -23.53 31.94 4.08
C SER A 389 -23.45 30.99 5.27
N GLY A 390 -24.21 29.89 5.25
CA GLY A 390 -24.34 28.96 6.38
C GLY A 390 -25.31 29.45 7.46
N SER A 391 -26.09 30.51 7.19
CA SER A 391 -27.08 31.04 8.13
C SER A 391 -28.35 30.21 8.11
N GLU A 392 -28.94 29.97 9.29
CA GLU A 392 -30.17 29.19 9.43
C GLU A 392 -31.37 29.93 8.83
N VAL A 393 -32.04 29.26 7.89
CA VAL A 393 -33.22 29.76 7.17
C VAL A 393 -34.50 29.17 7.72
N SER A 394 -34.52 27.87 8.00
CA SER A 394 -35.69 27.19 8.56
C SER A 394 -35.31 25.85 9.19
N ILE A 395 -36.14 25.37 10.11
CA ILE A 395 -36.05 24.04 10.71
C ILE A 395 -37.37 23.32 10.49
N VAL A 396 -37.32 22.17 9.82
CA VAL A 396 -38.46 21.27 9.66
C VAL A 396 -38.23 20.06 10.56
N THR A 397 -39.13 19.80 11.50
CA THR A 397 -39.09 18.58 12.32
C THR A 397 -40.19 17.61 11.88
N ARG A 398 -39.91 16.31 11.96
CA ARG A 398 -40.88 15.24 11.73
C ARG A 398 -40.91 14.31 12.93
N PRO A 399 -42.11 13.99 13.46
CA PRO A 399 -42.20 13.11 14.61
C PRO A 399 -41.72 11.71 14.23
N ILE A 400 -40.98 11.10 15.15
CA ILE A 400 -40.54 9.71 15.09
C ILE A 400 -41.37 8.94 16.13
N PRO A 401 -41.83 7.69 15.84
CA PRO A 401 -42.54 6.87 16.80
C PRO A 401 -41.78 6.70 18.12
N ALA A 402 -42.51 6.57 19.22
CA ALA A 402 -41.94 6.46 20.57
C ALA A 402 -40.99 5.25 20.77
N TYR A 403 -41.07 4.28 19.86
CA TYR A 403 -40.16 3.15 19.76
C TYR A 403 -39.68 3.03 18.31
N VAL A 404 -38.36 3.08 18.14
CA VAL A 404 -37.70 2.82 16.87
C VAL A 404 -36.73 1.67 17.05
N PRO A 405 -36.82 0.58 16.27
CA PRO A 405 -35.84 -0.49 16.34
C PRO A 405 -34.47 -0.02 15.83
N ALA A 406 -33.40 -0.70 16.25
CA ALA A 406 -32.11 -0.58 15.57
C ALA A 406 -32.29 -0.92 14.08
N GLY A 407 -31.63 -0.20 13.19
CA GLY A 407 -31.83 -0.40 11.75
C GLY A 407 -31.76 0.88 10.92
N VAL A 408 -32.19 0.77 9.68
CA VAL A 408 -32.28 1.92 8.77
C VAL A 408 -33.48 2.79 9.12
N LEU A 409 -33.27 4.10 9.13
CA LEU A 409 -34.22 5.18 9.18
C LEU A 409 -34.17 5.96 7.85
N ARG A 410 -35.26 6.00 7.08
CA ARG A 410 -35.40 6.89 5.93
C ARG A 410 -36.25 8.09 6.29
N VAL A 411 -35.81 9.29 5.94
CA VAL A 411 -36.53 10.54 6.14
C VAL A 411 -36.67 11.24 4.79
N ALA A 412 -37.91 11.42 4.33
CA ALA A 412 -38.16 12.19 3.10
C ALA A 412 -37.81 13.67 3.33
N LEU A 413 -37.08 14.26 2.39
CA LEU A 413 -36.92 15.70 2.30
C LEU A 413 -38.25 16.31 1.80
N PRO A 414 -38.59 17.54 2.21
CA PRO A 414 -39.78 18.22 1.71
C PRO A 414 -39.69 18.43 0.20
N ALA A 415 -40.83 18.27 -0.48
CA ALA A 415 -40.92 18.45 -1.94
C ALA A 415 -40.57 19.87 -2.40
N ARG A 416 -40.58 20.85 -1.49
CA ARG A 416 -40.26 22.26 -1.74
C ARG A 416 -39.42 22.78 -0.56
N PRO A 417 -38.08 22.67 -0.62
CA PRO A 417 -37.22 23.33 0.37
C PRO A 417 -37.37 24.87 0.27
N PRO A 418 -36.96 25.63 1.29
CA PRO A 418 -36.92 27.08 1.22
C PRO A 418 -36.10 27.55 0.01
N VAL A 419 -36.59 28.57 -0.71
CA VAL A 419 -36.00 29.01 -1.98
C VAL A 419 -34.58 29.55 -1.81
N CYS A 420 -34.26 30.10 -0.64
CA CYS A 420 -32.94 30.61 -0.30
C CYS A 420 -32.02 29.57 0.38
N ALA A 421 -32.51 28.34 0.61
CA ALA A 421 -31.67 27.28 1.16
C ALA A 421 -30.62 26.88 0.12
N ALA A 422 -29.35 26.98 0.49
CA ALA A 422 -28.25 26.40 -0.25
C ALA A 422 -27.92 24.99 0.26
N SER A 423 -28.25 24.69 1.52
CA SER A 423 -28.03 23.37 2.11
C SER A 423 -29.00 22.97 3.20
N VAL A 424 -28.95 21.67 3.57
CA VAL A 424 -29.74 21.07 4.62
C VAL A 424 -28.87 20.20 5.51
N GLU A 425 -29.02 20.35 6.82
CA GLU A 425 -28.47 19.47 7.83
C GLU A 425 -29.57 18.62 8.44
N PHE A 426 -29.21 17.42 8.86
CA PHE A 426 -30.12 16.50 9.53
C PHE A 426 -29.68 16.32 10.99
N ARG A 427 -30.65 16.08 11.89
CA ARG A 427 -30.38 15.72 13.29
C ARG A 427 -31.53 14.89 13.86
N LEU A 428 -31.20 13.94 14.74
CA LEU A 428 -32.17 13.33 15.65
C LEU A 428 -32.16 14.06 16.98
N THR A 429 -33.33 14.48 17.45
CA THR A 429 -33.47 15.26 18.68
C THR A 429 -34.70 14.83 19.48
N ASP A 430 -34.64 14.97 20.80
CA ASP A 430 -35.73 14.76 21.73
C ASP A 430 -36.70 15.97 21.83
N THR A 431 -36.38 17.07 21.14
CA THR A 431 -37.11 18.32 21.23
C THR A 431 -37.66 18.74 19.87
N ASN A 432 -38.95 19.09 19.85
CA ASN A 432 -39.54 19.68 18.66
C ASN A 432 -39.10 21.15 18.53
N ARG A 433 -38.20 21.43 17.58
CA ARG A 433 -37.68 22.78 17.28
C ARG A 433 -38.13 23.31 15.92
N ALA A 434 -39.30 22.89 15.43
CA ALA A 434 -39.83 23.39 14.16
C ALA A 434 -39.83 24.93 14.12
N TYR A 435 -39.24 25.48 13.08
CA TYR A 435 -39.08 26.91 12.87
C TYR A 435 -39.26 27.23 11.38
N GLU A 436 -40.31 27.98 11.04
CA GLU A 436 -40.41 28.61 9.73
C GLU A 436 -39.77 29.98 9.80
N GLY A 437 -38.53 30.10 9.28
CA GLY A 437 -37.91 31.40 9.08
C GLY A 437 -38.36 32.03 7.77
N THR A 438 -38.13 33.34 7.66
CA THR A 438 -38.38 34.10 6.44
C THR A 438 -37.11 34.11 5.60
N CYS A 439 -37.16 33.55 4.38
CA CYS A 439 -36.15 33.90 3.39
C CYS A 439 -36.19 35.43 3.20
N PRO A 440 -35.05 36.14 3.29
CA PRO A 440 -35.04 37.57 2.99
C PRO A 440 -35.59 37.77 1.57
N ASP A 441 -36.61 38.62 1.45
CA ASP A 441 -37.31 38.87 0.19
C ASP A 441 -36.33 39.19 -0.94
N GLY A 442 -36.41 38.38 -1.99
CA GLY A 442 -35.59 38.30 -3.19
C GLY A 442 -34.70 39.48 -3.61
N GLN A 443 -33.44 39.16 -3.87
CA GLN A 443 -32.89 39.36 -5.21
C GLN A 443 -32.29 38.03 -5.69
N PRO A 444 -32.62 37.53 -6.89
CA PRO A 444 -31.77 36.53 -7.52
C PRO A 444 -30.40 37.18 -7.70
N THR A 445 -29.35 36.61 -7.12
CA THR A 445 -27.99 37.01 -7.46
C THR A 445 -27.77 36.61 -8.92
N THR A 446 -27.95 37.57 -9.82
CA THR A 446 -27.62 37.46 -11.26
C THR A 446 -26.11 37.41 -11.49
N THR A 447 -25.32 37.51 -10.43
CA THR A 447 -23.91 37.11 -10.48
C THR A 447 -23.89 35.59 -10.62
N PRO A 448 -23.38 35.04 -11.74
CA PRO A 448 -22.91 33.67 -11.72
C PRO A 448 -22.02 33.52 -10.47
N PRO A 449 -21.99 32.36 -9.80
CA PRO A 449 -20.98 32.15 -8.78
C PRO A 449 -19.66 32.61 -9.38
N PRO A 450 -18.81 33.39 -8.66
CA PRO A 450 -17.47 33.63 -9.16
C PRO A 450 -16.97 32.25 -9.54
N THR A 451 -16.68 32.03 -10.83
CA THR A 451 -16.08 30.80 -11.31
C THR A 451 -14.97 30.57 -10.33
N GLY A 452 -15.16 29.59 -9.44
CA GLY A 452 -14.20 29.29 -8.42
C GLY A 452 -12.90 29.11 -9.19
N GLY A 453 -11.93 29.98 -8.91
CA GLY A 453 -10.60 29.83 -9.50
C GLY A 453 -10.25 28.35 -9.39
N PRO A 454 -9.77 27.72 -10.47
CA PRO A 454 -9.81 26.28 -10.70
C PRO A 454 -9.68 25.55 -9.38
N HIS A 455 -10.81 25.04 -8.87
CA HIS A 455 -10.76 24.28 -7.64
C HIS A 455 -9.93 23.06 -7.99
N ASP A 456 -8.70 23.05 -7.47
CA ASP A 456 -7.78 21.92 -7.48
C ASP A 456 -8.33 20.85 -6.53
N PHE A 457 -9.56 20.41 -6.78
CA PHE A 457 -9.97 19.08 -6.39
C PHE A 457 -9.24 18.16 -7.37
N ASN A 458 -7.96 17.91 -7.07
CA ASN A 458 -7.30 16.65 -7.36
C ASN A 458 -8.08 15.52 -6.64
N ILE A 459 -9.32 15.30 -7.07
CA ILE A 459 -9.98 14.01 -6.92
C ILE A 459 -9.22 13.17 -7.92
N LEU A 460 -8.34 12.32 -7.40
CA LEU A 460 -7.75 11.24 -8.16
C LEU A 460 -8.91 10.42 -8.74
N ASP A 461 -9.21 10.66 -10.02
CA ASP A 461 -10.03 9.77 -10.82
C ASP A 461 -9.24 8.46 -10.95
N PHE A 462 -9.51 7.53 -10.04
CA PHE A 462 -8.93 6.18 -10.09
C PHE A 462 -9.45 5.37 -11.29
N THR A 463 -10.29 5.95 -12.14
CA THR A 463 -10.87 5.33 -13.33
C THR A 463 -10.49 5.97 -14.65
N ASP A 464 -9.53 6.91 -14.69
CA ASP A 464 -9.03 7.46 -15.96
C ASP A 464 -8.10 6.46 -16.70
N PRO A 465 -8.48 5.93 -17.88
CA PRO A 465 -7.60 5.14 -18.74
C PRO A 465 -6.72 5.99 -19.68
N ASP A 466 -6.72 7.33 -19.56
CA ASP A 466 -5.95 8.21 -20.45
C ASP A 466 -4.49 8.39 -19.99
N PHE A 467 -3.70 7.31 -20.08
CA PHE A 467 -2.25 7.40 -20.30
C PHE A 467 -1.82 6.36 -21.33
N LEU A 468 -1.70 6.82 -22.58
CA LEU A 468 -0.85 6.23 -23.62
C LEU A 468 0.61 6.66 -23.44
#